data_AF-A0A3C1K9D4-F1
#
_entry.id   AF-A0A3C1K9D4-F1
#
_cell.length_a   1.000
_cell.length_b   1.000
_cell.length_c   1.000
_cell.angle_alpha   90.00
_cell.angle_beta   90.00
_cell.angle_gamma   90.00
#
_symmetry.space_group_name_H-M   'P 1'
#
loop_
_entity.id
_entity.type
_entity.pdbx_description
1 polymer ?
#
loop_
_entity_poly.entity_id
_entity_poly.type
_entity_poly.pdbx_seq_one_letter_code
_entity_poly.pdbx_strand_id
1 'polypeptide(L)'
;MSDTPDTSAPVRQRATVRRAPKFTVFLVLGAAVGLVAAMVLTFAFHGADETSVTGVTYTQLQVFGFLLLVCVAVGVLLALLVAVVLDRTVGRRVVEVEVERDRIRIEE
;
A
#
# COMPACT_ATOMS: atom_id res chain seq x y z
N MET A 1 -54.09 12.95 33.53
CA MET A 1 -53.73 13.18 32.12
C MET A 1 -52.43 13.95 32.13
N SER A 2 -51.30 13.25 32.27
CA SER A 2 -49.97 13.86 32.43
C SER A 2 -49.24 13.72 31.12
N ASP A 3 -49.12 14.84 30.41
CA ASP A 3 -48.42 14.95 29.14
C ASP A 3 -46.92 14.92 29.45
N THR A 4 -46.28 13.78 29.22
CA THR A 4 -44.81 13.68 29.32
C THR A 4 -44.28 14.16 27.97
N PRO A 5 -43.51 15.25 27.89
CA PRO A 5 -42.95 15.69 26.62
C PRO A 5 -41.98 14.62 26.13
N ASP A 6 -42.37 13.94 25.05
CA ASP A 6 -41.54 13.02 24.28
C ASP A 6 -40.28 13.75 23.82
N THR A 7 -39.19 13.56 24.57
CA THR A 7 -37.87 14.09 24.21
C THR A 7 -37.13 13.03 23.39
N SER A 8 -37.66 12.74 22.21
CA SER A 8 -37.01 11.93 21.18
C SER A 8 -36.47 12.82 20.05
N ALA A 9 -35.76 13.90 20.40
CA ALA A 9 -35.01 14.64 19.41
C ALA A 9 -33.85 13.74 18.90
N PRO A 10 -33.77 13.43 17.60
CA PRO A 10 -32.75 12.55 17.06
C PRO A 10 -31.36 13.18 17.26
N VAL A 11 -30.55 12.57 18.14
CA VAL A 11 -29.14 12.97 18.34
C VAL A 11 -28.36 12.63 17.07
N ARG A 12 -28.18 13.64 16.20
CA ARG A 12 -27.35 13.54 14.98
C ARG A 12 -25.88 13.34 15.36
N GLN A 13 -25.41 12.10 15.37
CA GLN A 13 -24.01 11.78 15.61
C GLN A 13 -23.27 11.62 14.27
N ARG A 14 -22.45 12.62 13.88
CA ARG A 14 -21.59 12.55 12.69
C ARG A 14 -20.42 11.60 12.95
N ALA A 15 -20.41 10.46 12.29
CA ALA A 15 -19.24 9.57 12.23
C ALA A 15 -18.54 9.78 10.89
N THR A 16 -17.25 10.14 10.92
CA THR A 16 -16.43 10.27 9.71
C THR A 16 -15.80 8.92 9.38
N VAL A 17 -16.19 8.34 8.24
CA VAL A 17 -15.53 7.13 7.72
C VAL A 17 -14.39 7.59 6.83
N ARG A 18 -13.16 7.59 7.35
CA ARG A 18 -11.96 7.75 6.50
C ARG A 18 -11.76 6.46 5.71
N ARG A 19 -11.86 6.51 4.38
CA ARG A 19 -11.35 5.43 3.52
C ARG A 19 -9.83 5.34 3.72
N ALA A 20 -9.33 4.20 4.17
CA ALA A 20 -7.90 3.93 4.19
C ALA A 20 -7.40 3.78 2.73
N PRO A 21 -6.40 4.54 2.29
CA PRO A 21 -5.80 4.36 0.96
C PRO A 21 -5.14 2.98 0.87
N LYS A 22 -5.33 2.27 -0.25
CA LYS A 22 -4.81 0.91 -0.44
C LYS A 22 -3.33 0.92 -0.88
N PHE A 23 -2.42 1.24 0.04
CA PHE A 23 -0.98 1.21 -0.22
C PHE A 23 -0.41 -0.18 -0.54
N THR A 24 -1.14 -1.25 -0.18
CA THR A 24 -0.74 -2.65 -0.44
C THR A 24 -0.48 -2.93 -1.93
N VAL A 25 -1.24 -2.32 -2.84
CA VAL A 25 -1.07 -2.54 -4.29
C VAL A 25 0.29 -2.01 -4.75
N PHE A 26 0.68 -0.83 -4.29
CA PHE A 26 1.98 -0.24 -4.62
C PHE A 26 3.14 -1.03 -4.00
N LEU A 27 2.96 -1.55 -2.79
CA LEU A 27 3.94 -2.43 -2.15
C LEU A 27 4.21 -3.67 -3.00
N VAL A 28 3.15 -4.39 -3.39
CA VAL A 28 3.24 -5.62 -4.19
C VAL A 28 3.81 -5.31 -5.57
N LEU A 29 3.36 -4.24 -6.23
CA LEU A 29 3.87 -3.86 -7.55
C LEU A 29 5.36 -3.50 -7.50
N GLY A 30 5.78 -2.71 -6.52
CA GLY A 30 7.19 -2.35 -6.33
C GLY A 30 8.07 -3.57 -6.07
N ALA A 31 7.61 -4.50 -5.24
CA ALA A 31 8.32 -5.76 -4.99
C ALA A 31 8.39 -6.64 -6.25
N ALA A 32 7.30 -6.75 -7.02
CA ALA A 32 7.28 -7.52 -8.26
C ALA A 32 8.24 -6.94 -9.30
N VAL A 33 8.26 -5.61 -9.48
CA VAL A 33 9.21 -4.93 -10.38
C VAL A 33 10.66 -5.15 -9.91
N GLY A 34 10.92 -5.05 -8.60
CA GLY A 34 12.24 -5.32 -8.03
C GLY A 34 12.70 -6.77 -8.23
N LEU A 35 11.80 -7.75 -8.07
CA LEU A 35 12.06 -9.15 -8.36
C LEU A 35 12.43 -9.36 -9.84
N VAL A 36 11.65 -8.80 -10.76
CA VAL A 36 11.93 -8.90 -12.20
C VAL A 36 13.28 -8.25 -12.54
N ALA A 37 13.57 -7.08 -11.98
CA ALA A 37 14.85 -6.40 -12.16
C ALA A 37 16.03 -7.25 -11.64
N ALA A 38 15.89 -7.88 -10.48
CA ALA A 38 16.91 -8.76 -9.92
C ALA A 38 17.14 -10.01 -10.78
N MET A 39 16.07 -10.62 -11.31
CA MET A 39 16.16 -11.73 -12.25
C MET A 39 16.91 -11.31 -13.51
N VAL A 40 16.55 -10.16 -14.10
CA VAL A 40 17.22 -9.66 -15.31
C VAL A 40 18.70 -9.39 -15.03
N LEU A 41 19.04 -8.66 -13.96
CA LEU A 41 20.45 -8.38 -13.69
C LEU A 41 21.27 -9.66 -13.40
N THR A 42 20.68 -10.67 -12.78
CA THR A 42 21.38 -11.93 -12.43
C THR A 42 21.54 -12.85 -13.63
N PHE A 43 20.50 -13.02 -14.44
CA PHE A 43 20.47 -14.03 -15.50
C PHE A 43 20.79 -13.46 -16.89
N ALA A 44 20.60 -12.15 -17.11
CA ALA A 44 21.00 -11.51 -18.36
C ALA A 44 22.48 -11.09 -18.38
N PHE A 45 23.09 -10.88 -17.21
CA PHE A 45 24.50 -10.51 -17.09
C PHE A 45 25.29 -11.65 -16.44
N HIS A 46 26.23 -12.24 -17.19
CA HIS A 46 27.01 -13.42 -16.80
C HIS A 46 28.17 -13.10 -15.85
N GLY A 47 28.10 -12.00 -15.09
CA GLY A 47 29.21 -11.52 -14.25
C GLY A 47 29.39 -12.26 -12.91
N ALA A 48 28.55 -13.25 -12.61
CA ALA A 48 28.60 -13.97 -11.34
C ALA A 48 29.76 -14.99 -11.25
N ASP A 49 30.26 -15.47 -12.39
CA ASP A 49 31.38 -16.43 -12.45
C ASP A 49 32.74 -15.74 -12.49
N GLU A 50 32.76 -14.40 -12.61
CA GLU A 50 33.99 -13.62 -12.64
C GLU A 50 34.59 -13.49 -11.23
N THR A 51 35.91 -13.69 -11.14
CA THR A 51 36.63 -13.55 -9.88
C THR A 51 36.58 -12.08 -9.46
N SER A 52 35.99 -11.80 -8.29
CA SER A 52 35.92 -10.42 -7.80
C SER A 52 37.32 -9.83 -7.60
N VAL A 53 37.43 -8.49 -7.63
CA VAL A 53 38.70 -7.76 -7.45
C VAL A 53 39.40 -8.11 -6.13
N THR A 54 38.67 -8.65 -5.16
CA THR A 54 39.16 -9.09 -3.83
C THR A 54 39.53 -10.58 -3.77
N GLY A 55 39.44 -11.32 -4.88
CA GLY A 55 39.76 -12.75 -4.96
C GLY A 55 38.67 -13.68 -4.40
N VAL A 56 37.50 -13.15 -4.05
CA VAL A 56 36.37 -13.93 -3.52
C VAL A 56 35.40 -14.27 -4.65
N THR A 57 35.11 -15.56 -4.83
CA THR A 57 34.11 -16.03 -5.78
C THR A 57 32.76 -16.18 -5.07
N TYR A 58 31.71 -15.57 -5.61
CA TYR A 58 30.35 -15.70 -5.09
C TYR A 58 29.56 -16.66 -5.98
N THR A 59 28.68 -17.46 -5.38
CA THR A 59 27.77 -18.29 -6.18
C THR A 59 26.70 -17.42 -6.84
N GLN A 60 26.20 -17.84 -8.01
CA GLN A 60 25.16 -17.09 -8.73
C GLN A 60 23.89 -16.88 -7.88
N LEU A 61 23.48 -17.88 -7.08
CA LEU A 61 22.35 -17.76 -6.16
C LEU A 61 22.60 -16.74 -5.04
N GLN A 62 23.85 -16.60 -4.58
CA GLN A 62 24.20 -15.60 -3.58
C GLN A 62 24.12 -14.17 -4.16
N VAL A 63 24.64 -13.95 -5.37
CA VAL A 63 24.50 -12.68 -6.08
C VAL A 63 23.02 -12.35 -6.31
N PHE A 64 22.25 -13.34 -6.77
CA PHE A 64 20.80 -13.21 -6.93
C PHE A 64 20.11 -12.78 -5.64
N GLY A 65 20.43 -13.44 -4.51
CA GLY A 65 19.80 -13.13 -3.23
C GLY A 65 20.06 -11.69 -2.76
N PHE A 66 21.31 -11.21 -2.87
CA PHE A 66 21.62 -9.82 -2.50
C PHE A 66 20.94 -8.81 -3.43
N LEU A 67 21.00 -9.08 -4.73
CA LEU A 67 20.40 -8.20 -5.70
C LEU A 67 18.88 -8.17 -5.57
N LEU A 68 18.25 -9.32 -5.32
CA LEU A 68 16.82 -9.43 -5.03
C LEU A 68 16.45 -8.56 -3.83
N LEU A 69 17.19 -8.66 -2.73
CA LEU A 69 16.94 -7.88 -1.53
C LEU A 69 17.01 -6.37 -1.82
N VAL A 70 18.07 -5.92 -2.49
CA VAL A 70 18.27 -4.51 -2.82
C VAL A 70 17.24 -4.01 -3.83
N CYS A 71 17.01 -4.73 -4.93
CA CYS A 71 16.07 -4.34 -5.97
C CYS A 71 14.62 -4.30 -5.46
N VAL A 72 14.21 -5.26 -4.62
CA VAL A 72 12.89 -5.25 -3.98
C VAL A 72 12.76 -4.07 -3.03
N ALA A 73 13.76 -3.81 -2.17
CA ALA A 73 13.72 -2.69 -1.24
C ALA A 73 13.60 -1.34 -1.97
N VAL A 74 14.42 -1.13 -3.01
CA VAL A 74 14.39 0.08 -3.84
C VAL A 74 13.08 0.17 -4.62
N GLY A 75 12.62 -0.92 -5.23
CA GLY A 75 11.37 -0.96 -6.00
C GLY A 75 10.15 -0.63 -5.14
N VAL A 76 10.08 -1.19 -3.93
CA VAL A 76 9.06 -0.86 -2.92
C VAL A 76 9.14 0.61 -2.53
N LEU A 77 10.34 1.12 -2.22
CA LEU A 77 10.52 2.51 -1.81
C LEU A 77 10.01 3.48 -2.88
N LEU A 78 10.39 3.25 -4.15
CA LEU A 78 9.94 4.08 -5.27
C LEU A 78 8.44 3.97 -5.48
N ALA A 79 7.86 2.77 -5.43
CA ALA A 79 6.44 2.58 -5.59
C ALA A 79 5.62 3.24 -4.46
N LEU A 80 6.11 3.20 -3.21
CA LEU A 80 5.49 3.90 -2.09
C LEU A 80 5.61 5.41 -2.23
N LEU A 81 6.74 5.92 -2.72
CA LEU A 81 6.90 7.35 -2.99
C LEU A 81 5.90 7.83 -4.05
N VAL A 82 5.72 7.06 -5.13
CA VAL A 82 4.66 7.29 -6.12
C VAL A 82 3.27 7.21 -5.49
N ALA A 83 3.02 6.22 -4.63
CA ALA A 83 1.75 6.08 -3.93
C ALA A 83 1.41 7.31 -3.08
N VAL A 84 2.41 7.86 -2.37
CA VAL A 84 2.26 9.06 -1.54
C VAL A 84 1.98 10.30 -2.39
N VAL A 85 2.66 10.44 -3.54
CA VAL A 85 2.39 11.55 -4.47
C VAL A 85 0.99 11.46 -5.05
N LEU A 86 0.54 10.26 -5.42
CA LEU A 86 -0.82 10.01 -5.90
C LEU A 86 -1.86 10.24 -4.82
N ASP A 87 -1.63 9.78 -3.59
CA ASP A 87 -2.53 10.03 -2.46
C ASP A 87 -2.66 11.53 -2.17
N ARG A 88 -1.58 12.30 -2.25
CA ARG A 88 -1.63 13.77 -2.06
C ARG A 88 -2.32 14.52 -3.18
N THR A 89 -2.19 14.06 -4.43
CA THR A 89 -2.81 14.72 -5.59
C THR A 89 -4.27 14.31 -5.76
N VAL A 90 -4.58 13.02 -5.61
CA VAL A 90 -5.92 12.43 -5.75
C VAL A 90 -6.76 12.62 -4.48
N GLY A 91 -6.15 12.71 -3.30
CA GLY A 91 -6.84 13.01 -2.03
C GLY A 91 -7.60 14.34 -2.02
N ARG A 92 -7.25 15.28 -2.92
CA ARG A 92 -8.06 16.49 -3.17
C ARG A 92 -9.35 16.24 -3.97
N ARG A 93 -9.48 15.09 -4.64
CA ARG A 93 -10.58 14.74 -5.56
C ARG A 93 -11.52 13.64 -5.07
N VAL A 94 -11.37 13.13 -3.85
CA VAL A 94 -12.23 12.03 -3.36
C VAL A 94 -13.50 12.60 -2.71
N VAL A 95 -14.46 12.88 -3.60
CA VAL A 95 -15.91 12.64 -3.51
C VAL A 95 -16.56 12.79 -2.13
N GLU A 96 -17.27 13.90 -1.95
CA GLU A 96 -18.35 14.06 -0.97
C GLU A 96 -19.40 12.96 -1.20
N VAL A 97 -19.52 12.02 -0.25
CA VAL A 97 -20.68 11.12 -0.18
C VAL A 97 -21.43 11.50 1.07
N GLU A 98 -22.59 12.12 0.88
CA GLU A 98 -23.55 12.42 1.94
C GLU A 98 -24.13 11.08 2.43
N VAL A 99 -23.75 10.68 3.64
CA VAL A 99 -24.23 9.44 4.28
C VAL A 99 -25.39 9.80 5.20
N GLU A 100 -26.62 9.62 4.71
CA GLU A 100 -27.83 9.60 5.52
C GLU A 100 -27.92 8.20 6.18
N ARG A 101 -27.79 8.12 7.51
CA ARG A 101 -28.01 6.87 8.26
C ARG A 101 -29.42 6.89 8.86
N ASP A 102 -30.32 6.13 8.26
CA ASP A 102 -31.64 5.88 8.84
C ASP A 102 -31.55 4.72 9.86
N ARG A 103 -31.83 4.99 11.13
CA ARG A 103 -31.84 3.95 12.18
C ARG A 103 -33.22 3.29 12.16
N ILE A 104 -33.30 2.10 11.59
CA ILE A 104 -34.51 1.26 11.69
C ILE A 104 -34.47 0.56 13.05
N ARG A 105 -35.36 0.97 13.97
CA ARG A 105 -35.63 0.24 15.22
C ARG A 105 -36.47 -0.98 14.86
N ILE A 106 -35.91 -2.18 15.03
CA ILE A 106 -36.69 -3.41 15.02
C ILE A 106 -37.37 -3.47 16.38
N GLU A 107 -38.68 -3.30 16.42
CA GLU A 107 -39.50 -3.61 17.59
C GLU A 107 -39.82 -5.12 17.56
N GLU A 108 -39.55 -5.80 18.67
CA GLU A 108 -40.09 -7.14 18.99
C GLU A 108 -41.46 -7.00 19.66
#